data_AF-A0A7S7TPB7-F1
#
_entry.id   AF-A0A7S7TPB7-F1
#
_cell.length_a   1.000
_cell.length_b   1.000
_cell.length_c   1.000
_cell.angle_alpha   90.00
_cell.angle_beta   90.00
_cell.angle_gamma   90.00
#
_symmetry.space_group_name_H-M   'P 1'
#
loop_
_entity.id
_entity.type
_entity.pdbx_description
1 polymer ?
#
loop_
_entity_poly.entity_id
_entity_poly.type
_entity_poly.pdbx_seq_one_letter_code
_entity_poly.pdbx_strand_id
1 'polypeptide(L)'
;MSGTRETPDRGRGESTASTNCVIADPTSTPLNLRTSPNGTIVGTVANGTRARILDQARDRGGELWVYIADATARPLGWVIRKFIVCR
;
A
#
# COMPACT_ATOMS: atom_id res chain seq x y z
N MET A 1 -35.14 -29.56 23.25
CA MET A 1 -34.78 -28.99 21.93
C MET A 1 -34.43 -27.53 22.16
N SER A 2 -33.16 -27.23 22.45
CA SER A 2 -32.70 -25.86 22.65
C SER A 2 -31.45 -25.68 21.80
N GLY A 3 -31.61 -24.95 20.70
CA GLY A 3 -30.55 -24.56 19.80
C GLY A 3 -30.78 -23.12 19.39
N THR A 4 -30.40 -22.19 20.27
CA THR A 4 -30.23 -20.79 19.91
C THR A 4 -28.98 -20.69 19.02
N ARG A 5 -29.19 -20.49 17.72
CA ARG A 5 -28.12 -20.05 16.81
C ARG A 5 -27.80 -18.60 17.15
N GLU A 6 -26.73 -18.43 17.92
CA GLU A 6 -26.04 -17.15 17.99
C GLU A 6 -25.30 -16.92 16.67
N THR A 7 -25.86 -16.05 15.83
CA THR A 7 -25.06 -15.31 14.84
C THR A 7 -24.53 -14.06 15.51
N PRO A 8 -23.21 -13.84 15.48
CA PRO A 8 -22.71 -12.48 15.46
C PRO A 8 -21.75 -12.24 14.29
N ASP A 9 -22.10 -11.19 13.54
CA ASP A 9 -21.18 -10.22 12.95
C ASP A 9 -20.36 -10.62 11.70
N ARG A 10 -21.04 -10.63 10.55
CA ARG A 10 -20.42 -10.16 9.29
C ARG A 10 -20.76 -8.69 9.12
N GLY A 11 -19.99 -7.80 9.75
CA GLY A 11 -20.36 -6.39 9.69
C GLY A 11 -19.46 -5.38 10.38
N ARG A 12 -18.15 -5.62 10.50
CA ARG A 12 -17.21 -4.55 10.86
C ARG A 12 -16.40 -4.10 9.65
N GLY A 13 -16.95 -3.12 8.93
CA GLY A 13 -16.14 -2.14 8.24
C GLY A 13 -15.21 -1.41 9.22
N GLU A 14 -14.17 -0.81 8.66
CA GLU A 14 -13.14 -0.03 9.34
C GLU A 14 -12.10 -0.84 10.14
N SER A 15 -11.04 -1.24 9.43
CA SER A 15 -9.70 -0.93 9.89
C SER A 15 -8.86 -0.51 8.69
N THR A 16 -9.22 0.62 8.07
CA THR A 16 -8.22 1.47 7.46
C THR A 16 -7.39 2.06 8.59
N ALA A 17 -6.63 1.21 9.28
CA ALA A 17 -5.41 1.64 9.92
C ALA A 17 -4.63 2.26 8.77
N SER A 18 -4.75 3.57 8.62
CA SER A 18 -3.95 4.37 7.71
C SER A 18 -2.54 4.21 8.23
N THR A 19 -1.91 3.09 7.87
CA THR A 19 -0.61 2.74 8.39
C THR A 19 0.29 3.83 7.86
N ASN A 20 0.85 4.61 8.77
CA ASN A 20 1.68 5.73 8.39
C ASN A 20 2.98 5.14 7.88
N CYS A 21 3.08 5.04 6.56
CA CYS A 21 4.23 4.47 5.91
C CYS A 21 5.18 5.57 5.46
N VAL A 22 6.45 5.21 5.30
CA VAL A 22 7.50 6.10 4.82
C VAL A 22 8.29 5.39 3.72
N ILE A 23 8.63 6.13 2.67
CA ILE A 23 9.54 5.65 1.63
C ILE A 23 10.97 5.54 2.20
N ALA A 24 11.53 4.36 2.14
CA ALA A 24 12.84 4.01 2.70
C ALA A 24 13.65 3.17 1.69
N ASP A 25 13.93 3.75 0.52
CA ASP A 25 14.80 3.15 -0.48
C ASP A 25 16.28 3.30 -0.05
N PRO A 26 17.03 2.20 0.20
CA PRO A 26 18.42 2.27 0.66
C PRO A 26 19.41 2.74 -0.42
N THR A 27 18.99 2.85 -1.68
CA THR A 27 19.89 3.12 -2.82
C THR A 27 20.23 4.60 -3.00
N SER A 28 19.75 5.50 -2.13
CA SER A 28 19.85 6.97 -2.26
C SER A 28 19.23 7.55 -3.54
N THR A 29 18.53 6.76 -4.35
CA THR A 29 17.79 7.22 -5.53
C THR A 29 16.31 7.40 -5.21
N PRO A 30 15.61 8.39 -5.80
CA PRO A 30 14.16 8.50 -5.69
C PRO A 30 13.47 7.24 -6.23
N LEU A 31 12.46 6.74 -5.49
CA LEU A 31 11.75 5.51 -5.83
C LEU A 31 10.79 5.76 -7.01
N ASN A 32 10.83 4.89 -8.02
CA ASN A 32 9.97 4.99 -9.20
C ASN A 32 8.50 4.70 -8.87
N LEU A 33 7.61 5.62 -9.25
CA LEU A 33 6.16 5.44 -9.30
C LEU A 33 5.77 4.85 -10.66
N ARG A 34 4.90 3.84 -10.68
CA ARG A 34 4.44 3.18 -11.90
C ARG A 34 2.92 3.16 -12.06
N THR A 35 2.46 3.02 -13.31
CA THR A 35 1.03 2.86 -13.66
C THR A 35 0.40 1.58 -13.13
N SER A 36 1.18 0.50 -13.04
CA SER A 36 0.80 -0.82 -12.52
C SER A 36 2.03 -1.53 -11.95
N PRO A 37 1.89 -2.70 -11.30
CA PRO A 37 3.02 -3.59 -11.05
C PRO A 37 3.81 -3.82 -12.33
N ASN A 38 5.12 -3.54 -12.30
CA ASN A 38 6.02 -3.58 -13.46
C ASN A 38 5.56 -2.76 -14.69
N GLY A 39 4.67 -1.78 -14.52
CA GLY A 39 4.15 -0.93 -15.59
C GLY A 39 5.10 0.20 -15.98
N THR A 40 4.62 1.16 -16.75
CA THR A 40 5.40 2.36 -17.13
C THR A 40 5.69 3.25 -15.93
N ILE A 41 6.87 3.87 -15.90
CA ILE A 41 7.24 4.87 -14.89
C ILE A 41 6.47 6.16 -15.18
N VAL A 42 5.81 6.71 -14.16
CA VAL A 42 5.03 7.96 -14.23
C VAL A 42 5.66 9.10 -13.42
N GLY A 43 6.68 8.80 -12.63
CA GLY A 43 7.37 9.76 -11.80
C GLY A 43 8.23 9.09 -10.75
N THR A 44 8.68 9.88 -9.79
CA THR A 44 9.47 9.41 -8.66
C THR A 44 8.96 10.00 -7.35
N VAL A 45 9.28 9.34 -6.24
CA VAL A 45 8.98 9.80 -4.88
C VAL A 45 10.26 9.76 -4.04
N ALA A 46 10.49 10.83 -3.27
CA ALA A 46 11.69 10.97 -2.46
C ALA A 46 11.63 10.09 -1.20
N ASN A 47 12.81 9.66 -0.73
CA ASN A 47 12.95 9.04 0.59
C ASN A 47 12.44 9.96 1.71
N GLY A 48 11.91 9.37 2.77
CA GLY A 48 11.31 10.11 3.88
C GLY A 48 9.88 10.61 3.60
N THR A 49 9.39 10.50 2.36
CA THR A 49 8.01 10.86 2.03
C THR A 49 7.03 9.97 2.77
N ARG A 50 6.04 10.60 3.44
CA ARG A 50 4.92 9.88 4.06
C ARG A 50 3.96 9.39 3.00
N ALA A 51 3.53 8.14 3.14
CA ALA A 51 2.61 7.50 2.23
C ALA A 51 1.56 6.69 2.99
N ARG A 52 0.41 6.50 2.34
CA ARG A 52 -0.60 5.52 2.72
C ARG A 52 -0.66 4.44 1.66
N ILE A 53 -0.80 3.18 2.09
CA ILE A 53 -1.06 2.07 1.18
C ILE A 53 -2.56 2.03 0.91
N LEU A 54 -2.93 2.11 -0.37
CA LEU A 54 -4.30 2.02 -0.84
C LEU A 54 -4.65 0.62 -1.37
N ASP A 55 -3.67 -0.06 -1.99
CA ASP A 55 -3.87 -1.38 -2.59
C ASP A 55 -2.54 -2.16 -2.65
N GLN A 56 -2.61 -3.47 -2.85
CA GLN A 56 -1.45 -4.34 -3.00
C GLN A 56 -1.68 -5.39 -4.10
N ALA A 57 -0.65 -5.67 -4.88
CA ALA A 57 -0.70 -6.68 -5.93
C ALA A 57 0.67 -7.31 -6.13
N ARG A 58 0.70 -8.56 -6.60
CA ARG A 58 1.93 -9.21 -7.07
C ARG A 58 2.00 -9.16 -8.58
N ASP A 59 3.17 -8.90 -9.13
CA ASP A 59 3.39 -9.06 -10.56
C ASP A 59 3.58 -10.55 -10.93
N ARG A 60 3.78 -10.84 -12.22
CA ARG A 60 4.02 -12.20 -12.72
C ARG A 60 5.30 -12.85 -12.16
N GLY A 61 6.26 -12.04 -11.68
CA GLY A 61 7.49 -12.50 -11.04
C GLY A 61 7.33 -12.72 -9.53
N GLY A 62 6.17 -12.42 -8.96
CA GLY A 62 5.87 -12.57 -7.54
C GLY A 62 6.36 -11.41 -6.67
N GLU A 63 7.00 -10.37 -7.24
CA GLU A 63 7.40 -9.17 -6.49
C GLU A 63 6.15 -8.45 -5.99
N LEU A 64 6.18 -8.00 -4.73
CA LEU A 64 5.04 -7.37 -4.09
C LEU A 64 5.08 -5.86 -4.35
N TRP A 65 4.00 -5.36 -4.92
CA TRP A 65 3.79 -3.95 -5.19
C TRP A 65 2.67 -3.41 -4.33
N VAL A 66 2.74 -2.12 -4.03
CA VAL A 66 1.63 -1.40 -3.38
C VAL A 66 1.33 -0.12 -4.12
N TYR A 67 0.04 0.19 -4.21
CA TYR A 67 -0.46 1.45 -4.70
C TYR A 67 -0.51 2.44 -3.54
N ILE A 68 0.11 3.60 -3.70
CA ILE A 68 0.23 4.57 -2.61
C ILE A 68 -0.45 5.90 -2.91
N ALA A 69 -0.83 6.58 -1.83
CA ALA A 69 -1.22 7.98 -1.82
C ALA A 69 -0.31 8.80 -0.90
N ASP A 70 -0.25 10.11 -1.14
CA ASP A 70 0.40 11.05 -0.23
C ASP A 70 -0.44 11.32 1.03
N ALA A 71 0.07 12.21 1.89
CA ALA A 71 -0.60 12.58 3.14
C ALA A 71 -1.98 13.23 2.94
N THR A 72 -2.26 13.82 1.76
CA THR A 72 -3.55 14.42 1.42
C THR A 72 -4.51 13.42 0.76
N ALA A 73 -4.16 12.12 0.77
CA ALA A 73 -4.90 11.03 0.15
C ALA A 73 -4.95 11.11 -1.39
N ARG A 74 -4.08 11.90 -2.02
CA ARG A 74 -3.97 11.92 -3.47
C ARG A 74 -3.19 10.69 -3.95
N PRO A 75 -3.74 9.86 -4.83
CA PRO A 75 -3.03 8.71 -5.37
C PRO A 75 -1.80 9.13 -6.19
N LEU A 76 -0.69 8.39 -6.04
CA LEU A 76 0.58 8.69 -6.70
C LEU A 76 0.97 7.63 -7.74
N GLY A 77 0.85 6.34 -7.41
CA GLY A 77 1.33 5.27 -8.27
C GLY A 77 1.67 3.99 -7.52
N TRP A 78 2.07 2.97 -8.27
CA TRP A 78 2.57 1.70 -7.77
C TRP A 78 4.07 1.77 -7.49
N VAL A 79 4.49 1.23 -6.35
CA VAL A 79 5.90 1.07 -5.98
C VAL A 79 6.16 -0.33 -5.40
N ILE A 80 7.42 -0.74 -5.38
CA ILE A 80 7.80 -2.03 -4.76
C ILE A 80 7.69 -1.91 -3.24
N ARG A 81 6.96 -2.85 -2.64
CA ARG A 81 6.60 -2.84 -1.21
C ARG A 81 7.80 -2.91 -0.26
N LYS A 82 8.91 -3.54 -0.66
CA LYS A 82 10.11 -3.65 0.21
C LYS A 82 10.76 -2.30 0.54
N PHE A 83 10.49 -1.26 -0.24
CA PHE A 83 10.99 0.10 -0.02
C PHE A 83 10.02 0.96 0.81
N ILE A 84 8.99 0.35 1.39
CA ILE A 84 8.02 1.03 2.24
C ILE A 84 8.09 0.43 3.64
N VAL A 85 8.34 1.29 4.62
CA VAL A 85 8.31 0.94 6.04
C VAL A 85 7.08 1.55 6.66
N CYS A 86 6.22 0.70 7.22
CA CYS A 86 5.00 1.11 7.92
C CYS A 86 5.18 0.85 9.41
N ARG A 87 4.71 1.78 10.25
CA ARG A 87 4.76 1.70 11.71
C ARG A 87 3.40 2.01 12.31
#